data_AF-A0A9P5PCH1-F1
#
_entry.id   AF-A0A9P5PCH1-F1
#
_cell.length_a   1.000
_cell.length_b   1.000
_cell.length_c   1.000
_cell.angle_alpha   90.00
_cell.angle_beta   90.00
_cell.angle_gamma   90.00
#
_symmetry.space_group_name_H-M   'P 1'
#
loop_
_entity.id
_entity.type
_entity.pdbx_description
1 polymer ?
#
loop_
_entity_poly.entity_id
_entity_poly.type
_entity_poly.pdbx_seq_one_letter_code
_entity_poly.pdbx_strand_id
1 'polypeptide(L)'
;MECALLMWCKSLLRHVLNYVSVLEAKNGPCPLGIYNLCFVPAAMVSCKGEGTRKAESYIVEDRIEGTWQKYILNSRAVPLMAADEQGYERAQFMCFLQHLQFDKTKGLAYISDWQGTLFLILSE
;
A
#
# COMPACT_ATOMS: atom_id res chain seq x y z
N MET A 1 -7.25 -14.07 8.16
CA MET A 1 -5.80 -13.77 8.25
C MET A 1 -5.50 -12.49 7.47
N GLU A 2 -5.96 -12.40 6.22
CA GLU A 2 -5.82 -11.23 5.33
C GLU A 2 -6.33 -9.90 5.92
N CYS A 3 -7.52 -9.85 6.56
CA CYS A 3 -7.98 -8.59 7.18
C CYS A 3 -7.02 -8.07 8.26
N ALA A 4 -6.35 -8.97 8.98
CA ALA A 4 -5.33 -8.57 9.95
C ALA A 4 -4.10 -8.01 9.24
N LEU A 5 -3.67 -8.63 8.14
CA LEU A 5 -2.58 -8.14 7.30
C LEU A 5 -2.87 -6.72 6.78
N LEU A 6 -4.08 -6.47 6.26
CA LEU A 6 -4.50 -5.14 5.81
C LEU A 6 -4.44 -4.10 6.94
N MET A 7 -4.87 -4.46 8.16
CA MET A 7 -4.76 -3.58 9.33
C MET A 7 -3.30 -3.25 9.66
N TRP A 8 -2.40 -4.24 9.61
CA TRP A 8 -0.96 -4.05 9.83
C TRP A 8 -0.35 -3.17 8.73
N CYS A 9 -0.62 -3.46 7.46
CA CYS A 9 -0.16 -2.67 6.32
C CYS A 9 -0.60 -1.20 6.44
N LYS A 10 -1.88 -0.96 6.74
CA LYS A 10 -2.41 0.40 6.93
C LYS A 10 -1.74 1.13 8.10
N SER A 11 -1.50 0.43 9.21
CA SER A 11 -0.83 1.01 10.38
C SER A 11 0.63 1.34 10.10
N LEU A 12 1.35 0.43 9.43
CA LEU A 12 2.74 0.60 9.06
C LEU A 12 2.93 1.73 8.05
N LEU A 13 2.07 1.81 7.02
CA LEU A 13 2.06 2.91 6.06
C LEU A 13 1.82 4.25 6.74
N ARG A 14 0.80 4.34 7.61
CA ARG A 14 0.51 5.57 8.37
C ARG A 14 1.70 5.99 9.25
N HIS A 15 2.36 5.03 9.90
CA HIS A 15 3.54 5.31 10.73
C HIS A 15 4.65 5.98 9.92
N VAL A 16 5.00 5.44 8.75
CA VAL A 16 6.08 6.00 7.93
C VAL A 16 5.69 7.29 7.24
N LEU A 17 4.45 7.45 6.78
CA LEU A 17 3.98 8.73 6.20
C LEU A 17 4.02 9.85 7.24
N ASN A 18 3.57 9.61 8.47
CA ASN A 18 3.67 10.59 9.56
C ASN A 18 5.13 10.97 9.83
N TYR A 19 6.04 10.00 9.82
CA TYR A 19 7.46 10.25 10.00
C TYR A 19 8.03 11.14 8.88
N VAL A 20 7.67 10.86 7.62
CA VAL A 20 8.09 11.67 6.46
C VAL A 20 7.54 13.10 6.56
N SER A 21 6.27 13.28 6.94
CA SER A 21 5.69 14.62 7.13
C SER A 21 6.41 15.44 8.20
N VAL A 22 6.84 14.81 9.30
CA VAL A 22 7.64 15.48 10.34
C VAL A 22 9.02 15.88 9.80
N LEU A 23 9.66 15.03 9.01
CA LEU A 23 10.94 15.35 8.37
C LEU A 23 10.82 16.50 7.37
N GLU A 24 9.75 16.52 6.58
CA GLU A 24 9.49 17.59 5.63
C GLU A 24 9.29 18.94 6.33
N ALA A 25 8.48 18.96 7.40
CA ALA A 25 8.28 20.16 8.21
C ALA A 25 9.59 20.71 8.81
N LYS A 26 10.56 19.83 9.09
CA LYS A 26 11.86 20.20 9.65
C LYS A 26 12.89 20.63 8.60
N ASN A 27 12.94 19.93 7.47
CA ASN A 27 14.04 20.03 6.51
C ASN A 27 13.65 20.71 5.20
N GLY A 28 12.38 21.09 5.03
CA GLY A 28 11.84 21.58 3.78
C GLY A 28 11.26 20.46 2.90
N PRO A 29 10.72 20.82 1.73
CA PRO A 29 9.93 19.91 0.88
C PRO A 29 10.72 18.68 0.43
N CYS A 30 10.05 17.52 0.40
CA CYS A 30 10.63 16.29 -0.12
C CYS A 30 10.98 16.45 -1.62
N PRO A 31 12.23 16.18 -2.06
CA PRO A 31 12.60 16.27 -3.48
C PRO A 31 11.79 15.35 -4.41
N LEU A 32 11.27 14.24 -3.88
CA LEU A 32 10.45 13.27 -4.63
C LEU A 32 8.95 13.59 -4.58
N GLY A 33 8.56 14.66 -3.87
CA GLY A 33 7.17 14.92 -3.49
C GLY A 33 6.65 13.92 -2.44
N ILE A 34 5.69 14.35 -1.64
CA ILE A 34 4.93 13.44 -0.77
C ILE A 34 3.64 13.07 -1.48
N TYR A 35 3.49 11.79 -1.78
CA TYR A 35 2.25 11.26 -2.32
C TYR A 35 1.33 10.81 -1.18
N ASN A 36 0.07 11.23 -1.22
CA ASN A 36 -0.96 10.73 -0.32
C ASN A 36 -1.31 9.29 -0.74
N LEU A 37 -0.70 8.33 -0.04
CA LEU A 37 -0.95 6.91 -0.27
C LEU A 37 -1.89 6.38 0.81
N CYS A 38 -2.93 5.65 0.40
CA CYS A 38 -3.81 4.96 1.32
C CYS A 38 -4.26 3.61 0.75
N PHE A 39 -4.55 2.69 1.67
CA PHE A 39 -5.22 1.44 1.33
C PHE A 39 -6.70 1.67 1.12
N VAL A 40 -7.25 0.97 0.13
CA VAL A 40 -8.69 0.89 -0.09
C VAL A 40 -9.38 0.39 1.17
N PRO A 41 -10.54 0.97 1.55
CA PRO A 41 -11.37 0.41 2.60
C PRO A 41 -11.77 -1.03 2.28
N ALA A 42 -11.52 -1.93 3.23
CA ALA A 42 -11.82 -3.35 3.10
C ALA A 42 -12.60 -3.84 4.32
N ALA A 43 -13.50 -4.80 4.11
CA ALA A 43 -14.29 -5.42 5.16
C ALA A 43 -14.41 -6.93 4.94
N MET A 44 -14.52 -7.68 6.04
CA MET A 44 -14.88 -9.10 5.98
C MET A 44 -16.40 -9.23 6.01
N VAL A 45 -16.96 -9.89 5.00
CA VAL A 45 -18.39 -10.21 4.91
C VAL A 45 -18.55 -11.72 5.06
N SER A 46 -19.47 -12.16 5.91
CA SER A 46 -19.79 -13.57 6.06
C SER A 46 -21.23 -13.83 5.66
N CYS A 47 -21.41 -14.73 4.70
CA CYS A 47 -22.71 -15.19 4.23
C CYS A 47 -23.11 -16.42 5.02
N LYS A 48 -24.31 -16.39 5.62
CA LYS A 48 -24.88 -17.58 6.26
C LYS A 48 -25.22 -18.59 5.17
N GLY A 49 -24.78 -19.84 5.34
CA GLY A 49 -25.16 -20.93 4.47
C GLY A 49 -26.64 -21.29 4.67
N GLU A 50 -27.34 -21.61 3.58
CA GLU A 50 -28.70 -22.16 3.61
C GLU A 50 -28.71 -23.62 3.13
N GLY A 51 -29.47 -24.47 3.80
CA GLY A 51 -29.58 -25.90 3.48
C GLY A 51 -28.25 -26.64 3.66
N THR A 52 -27.71 -27.19 2.56
CA THR A 52 -26.42 -27.91 2.54
C THR A 52 -25.22 -27.01 2.23
N ARG A 53 -25.43 -25.72 1.90
CA ARG A 53 -24.32 -24.79 1.64
C ARG A 53 -23.63 -24.42 2.94
N LYS A 54 -22.29 -24.43 2.91
CA LYS A 54 -21.46 -23.95 4.02
C LYS A 54 -21.52 -22.43 4.08
N ALA A 55 -21.33 -21.90 5.29
CA ALA A 55 -21.08 -20.47 5.43
C ALA A 55 -19.76 -20.12 4.73
N GLU A 56 -19.77 -18.99 4.03
CA GLU A 56 -18.62 -18.49 3.27
C GLU A 56 -18.28 -17.09 3.74
N SER A 57 -16.99 -16.77 3.72
CA SER A 57 -16.50 -15.45 4.08
C SER A 57 -15.70 -14.86 2.94
N TYR A 58 -15.90 -13.58 2.71
CA TYR A 58 -15.31 -12.80 1.63
C TYR A 58 -14.64 -11.57 2.22
N ILE A 59 -13.58 -11.11 1.57
CA ILE A 59 -13.13 -9.73 1.73
C ILE A 59 -13.77 -8.93 0.61
N VAL A 60 -14.39 -7.82 0.98
CA VAL A 60 -14.95 -6.85 0.04
C VAL A 60 -14.20 -5.54 0.19
N GLU A 61 -13.94 -4.90 -0.93
CA GLU A 61 -13.17 -3.66 -1.00
C GLU A 61 -13.91 -2.66 -1.87
N ASP A 62 -13.69 -1.36 -1.62
CA ASP A 62 -14.26 -0.34 -2.49
C ASP A 62 -13.68 -0.47 -3.90
N ARG A 63 -14.56 -0.47 -4.91
CA ARG A 63 -14.14 -0.49 -6.31
C ARG A 63 -13.39 0.80 -6.63
N ILE A 64 -12.13 0.68 -7.03
CA ILE A 64 -11.37 1.81 -7.55
C ILE A 64 -11.66 1.99 -9.05
N GLU A 65 -12.00 3.21 -9.46
CA GLU A 65 -12.08 3.58 -10.88
C GLU A 65 -10.71 3.98 -11.44
N GLY A 66 -10.50 3.73 -12.73
CA GLY A 66 -9.29 4.11 -13.46
C GLY A 66 -8.40 2.94 -13.85
N THR A 67 -7.21 3.26 -14.36
CA THR A 67 -6.27 2.23 -14.83
C THR A 67 -5.53 1.62 -13.65
N TRP A 68 -5.72 0.32 -13.46
CA TRP A 68 -4.94 -0.48 -12.54
C TRP A 68 -3.50 -0.62 -13.02
N GLN A 69 -2.54 -0.35 -12.14
CA GLN A 69 -1.11 -0.43 -12.40
C GLN A 69 -0.43 -1.12 -11.22
N LYS A 70 0.51 -2.02 -11.54
CA LYS A 70 1.47 -2.53 -10.57
C LYS A 70 2.69 -1.61 -10.57
N TYR A 71 3.08 -1.12 -9.40
CA TYR A 71 4.19 -0.17 -9.24
C TYR A 71 5.49 -0.88 -8.87
N ILE A 72 5.43 -1.88 -7.98
CA ILE A 72 6.57 -2.64 -7.46
C ILE A 72 6.17 -4.10 -7.32
N LEU A 73 7.08 -5.04 -7.64
CA LEU A 73 6.85 -6.47 -7.43
C LEU A 73 7.19 -6.90 -6.00
N ASN A 74 6.57 -7.98 -5.53
CA ASN A 74 6.97 -8.65 -4.29
C ASN A 74 8.45 -9.08 -4.24
N SER A 75 9.06 -9.42 -5.38
CA SER A 75 10.41 -9.98 -5.48
C SER A 75 11.53 -8.96 -5.63
N ARG A 76 11.20 -7.69 -5.91
CA ARG A 76 12.20 -6.63 -6.13
C ARG A 76 11.69 -5.27 -5.68
N ALA A 77 12.49 -4.57 -4.90
CA ALA A 77 12.22 -3.20 -4.45
C ALA A 77 12.70 -2.16 -5.49
N VAL A 78 12.19 -2.28 -6.72
CA VAL A 78 12.46 -1.33 -7.81
C VAL A 78 11.17 -0.96 -8.54
N PRO A 79 11.05 0.28 -9.05
CA PRO A 79 9.93 0.67 -9.89
C PRO A 79 9.79 -0.24 -11.11
N LEU A 80 8.55 -0.58 -11.46
CA LEU A 80 8.23 -1.26 -12.71
C LEU A 80 8.24 -0.31 -13.92
N MET A 81 7.96 0.96 -13.68
CA MET A 81 7.86 1.99 -14.71
C MET A 81 9.24 2.47 -15.14
N ALA A 82 9.35 2.90 -16.40
CA ALA A 82 10.51 3.63 -16.89
C ALA A 82 10.52 5.08 -16.35
N ALA A 83 11.69 5.74 -16.39
CA ALA A 83 11.86 7.07 -15.79
C ALA A 83 11.00 8.17 -16.42
N ASP A 84 10.58 7.99 -17.67
CA ASP A 84 9.72 8.88 -18.45
C ASP A 84 8.22 8.54 -18.35
N GLU A 85 7.87 7.44 -17.68
CA GLU A 85 6.49 7.01 -17.53
C GLU A 85 5.79 7.66 -16.32
N GLN A 86 4.50 7.94 -16.49
CA GLN A 86 3.68 8.49 -15.42
C GLN A 86 3.62 7.52 -14.24
N GLY A 87 3.95 8.02 -13.04
CA GLY A 87 3.93 7.22 -11.82
C GLY A 87 5.30 6.64 -11.42
N TYR A 88 6.35 6.86 -12.21
CA TYR A 88 7.72 6.50 -11.85
C TYR A 88 8.16 7.14 -10.53
N GLU A 89 8.04 8.46 -10.39
CA GLU A 89 8.39 9.18 -9.16
C GLU A 89 7.61 8.66 -7.94
N ARG A 90 6.34 8.30 -8.14
CA ARG A 90 5.52 7.68 -7.09
C ARG A 90 6.06 6.31 -6.69
N ALA A 91 6.47 5.49 -7.65
CA ALA A 91 7.06 4.19 -7.33
C ALA A 91 8.44 4.32 -6.70
N GLN A 92 9.23 5.34 -7.04
CA GLN A 92 10.45 5.67 -6.30
C GLN A 92 10.12 6.03 -4.85
N PHE A 93 9.09 6.84 -4.62
CA PHE A 93 8.61 7.15 -3.28
C PHE A 93 8.15 5.89 -2.53
N MET A 94 7.43 4.97 -3.20
CA MET A 94 7.04 3.68 -2.60
C MET A 94 8.28 2.84 -2.24
N CYS A 95 9.29 2.74 -3.10
CA CYS A 95 10.55 2.05 -2.79
C CYS A 95 11.24 2.65 -1.56
N PHE A 96 11.28 3.98 -1.47
CA PHE A 96 11.77 4.69 -0.29
C PHE A 96 10.97 4.32 0.96
N LEU A 97 9.64 4.26 0.88
CA LEU A 97 8.80 3.82 2.00
C LEU A 97 9.09 2.36 2.41
N GLN A 98 9.33 1.44 1.47
CA GLN A 98 9.72 0.07 1.80
C GLN A 98 11.00 0.03 2.63
N HIS A 99 12.04 0.76 2.18
CA HIS A 99 13.30 0.86 2.91
C HIS A 99 13.11 1.48 4.29
N LEU A 100 12.33 2.56 4.38
CA LEU A 100 12.04 3.22 5.65
C LEU A 100 11.24 2.32 6.61
N GLN A 101 10.28 1.55 6.11
CA GLN A 101 9.53 0.58 6.91
C GLN A 101 10.45 -0.51 7.45
N PHE A 102 11.33 -1.05 6.60
CA PHE A 102 12.30 -2.07 7.01
C PHE A 102 13.26 -1.52 8.08
N ASP A 103 13.77 -0.29 7.91
CA ASP A 103 14.59 0.40 8.92
C ASP A 103 13.84 0.59 10.24
N LYS A 104 12.63 1.18 10.20
CA LYS A 104 11.85 1.52 11.41
C LYS A 104 11.38 0.29 12.17
N THR A 105 11.16 -0.82 11.47
CA THR A 105 10.82 -2.11 12.08
C THR A 105 12.04 -2.93 12.45
N LYS A 106 13.27 -2.40 12.30
CA LYS A 106 14.53 -3.10 12.58
C LYS A 106 14.69 -4.41 11.79
N GLY A 107 14.25 -4.38 10.53
CA GLY A 107 14.35 -5.49 9.60
C GLY A 107 13.22 -6.52 9.71
N LEU A 108 12.14 -6.22 10.44
CA LEU A 108 11.07 -7.20 10.66
C LEU A 108 10.00 -7.19 9.57
N ALA A 109 9.63 -6.02 9.04
CA ALA A 109 8.52 -5.92 8.10
C ALA A 109 8.64 -4.71 7.16
N TYR A 110 8.12 -4.89 5.95
CA TYR A 110 7.87 -3.84 4.98
C TYR A 110 6.68 -4.26 4.12
N ILE A 111 6.03 -3.29 3.48
CA ILE A 111 4.94 -3.52 2.54
C ILE A 111 5.54 -3.76 1.17
N SER A 112 5.19 -4.85 0.52
CA SER A 112 5.57 -5.15 -0.86
C SER A 112 4.36 -5.11 -1.79
N ASP A 113 4.60 -5.46 -3.06
CA ASP A 113 3.54 -5.64 -4.05
C ASP A 113 2.60 -4.44 -4.21
N TRP A 114 3.21 -3.25 -4.30
CA TRP A 114 2.48 -2.00 -4.48
C TRP A 114 1.74 -2.01 -5.81
N GLN A 115 0.42 -1.97 -5.78
CA GLN A 115 -0.47 -1.94 -6.94
C GLN A 115 -1.70 -1.09 -6.66
N GLY A 116 -2.41 -0.65 -7.70
CA GLY A 116 -3.59 0.19 -7.55
C GLY A 116 -3.74 1.21 -8.67
N THR A 117 -4.38 2.34 -8.38
CA THR A 117 -4.47 3.46 -9.31
C THR A 117 -3.56 4.60 -8.86
N LEU A 118 -3.57 5.71 -9.60
CA LEU A 118 -2.72 6.85 -9.28
C LEU A 118 -2.97 7.44 -7.88
N PHE A 119 -4.14 7.24 -7.28
CA PHE A 119 -4.50 7.87 -6.00
C PHE A 119 -4.72 6.86 -4.86
N LEU A 120 -4.87 5.58 -5.17
CA LEU A 120 -5.30 4.55 -4.23
C LEU A 120 -4.47 3.28 -4.44
N ILE A 121 -4.04 2.68 -3.35
CA ILE A 121 -3.21 1.47 -3.35
C ILE A 121 -4.02 0.31 -2.80
N LEU A 122 -3.84 -0.84 -3.43
CA LEU A 122 -4.26 -2.14 -2.94
C LEU A 122 -3.00 -2.97 -2.64
N SER A 123 -2.97 -3.63 -1.48
CA SER A 123 -2.05 -4.75 -1.24
C SER A 123 -2.89 -5.99 -1.08
N GLU A 124 -2.61 -7.00 -1.90
CA GLU A 124 -2.99 -8.38 -1.64
C GLU A 124 -1.75 -9.13 -1.12
#